data_AF-A0A7I9VRT4-F1
#
_entry.id   AF-A0A7I9VRT4-F1
#
_cell.length_a   1.000
_cell.length_b   1.000
_cell.length_c   1.000
_cell.angle_alpha   90.00
_cell.angle_beta   90.00
_cell.angle_gamma   90.00
#
_symmetry.space_group_name_H-M   'P 1'
#
loop_
_entity.id
_entity.type
_entity.pdbx_description
1 polymer ?
#
loop_
_entity_poly.entity_id
_entity_poly.type
_entity_poly.pdbx_seq_one_letter_code
_entity_poly.pdbx_strand_id
1 'polypeptide(L)'
;MTKATSPDDRAELLRALDKEELVRIVLDDAKNWLAHDGLWFQAVEAAHGMEAAIAADRAAWERFTVVEARRIMDRLGMQPGGGIPALLECLKHRLYARLNTQEVIEATAERAVFAMRDCRVQSARKRKGLPDFPCKSVGLVEYAEFAKTVDARIRTRCLACPPDAHADDVWCAWEFTLPGEAP
;
A
#
# COMPACT_ATOMS: atom_id res chain seq x y z
N MET A 1 30.23 -28.68 -6.25
CA MET A 1 30.31 -27.44 -5.45
C MET A 1 29.65 -26.34 -6.27
N THR A 2 28.50 -25.82 -5.82
CA THR A 2 27.82 -24.72 -6.51
C THR A 2 28.64 -23.44 -6.31
N LYS A 3 29.00 -22.75 -7.40
CA LYS A 3 29.74 -21.49 -7.36
C LYS A 3 28.91 -20.44 -6.61
N ALA A 4 29.53 -19.63 -5.75
CA ALA A 4 28.85 -18.50 -5.12
C ALA A 4 28.38 -17.53 -6.22
N THR A 5 27.11 -17.14 -6.18
CA THR A 5 26.48 -16.23 -7.14
C THR A 5 26.27 -14.85 -6.53
N SER A 6 26.60 -13.82 -7.31
CA SER A 6 26.39 -12.41 -6.97
C SER A 6 24.92 -11.99 -7.15
N PRO A 7 24.46 -10.84 -6.61
CA PRO A 7 23.16 -10.28 -6.95
C PRO A 7 22.94 -10.05 -8.45
N ASP A 8 24.00 -9.71 -9.19
CA ASP A 8 23.93 -9.53 -10.65
C ASP A 8 23.70 -10.87 -11.36
N ASP A 9 24.34 -11.95 -10.89
CA ASP A 9 24.10 -13.32 -11.39
C ASP A 9 22.64 -13.75 -11.15
N ARG A 10 21.99 -13.23 -10.10
CA ARG A 10 20.56 -13.50 -9.83
C ARG A 10 19.63 -12.72 -10.76
N ALA A 11 20.03 -11.52 -11.20
CA ALA A 11 19.26 -10.77 -12.19
C ALA A 11 19.26 -11.49 -13.55
N GLU A 12 20.36 -12.14 -13.92
CA GLU A 12 20.42 -12.97 -15.14
C GLU A 12 19.47 -14.17 -15.06
N LEU A 13 19.35 -14.82 -13.90
CA LEU A 13 18.38 -15.90 -13.71
C LEU A 13 16.95 -15.43 -13.96
N LEU A 14 16.57 -14.23 -13.47
CA LEU A 14 15.25 -13.66 -13.73
C LEU A 14 15.06 -13.30 -15.21
N ARG A 15 16.09 -12.76 -15.88
CA ARG A 15 16.02 -12.42 -17.32
C ARG A 15 15.85 -13.65 -18.21
N ALA A 16 16.24 -14.83 -17.74
CA ALA A 16 16.07 -16.09 -18.47
C ALA A 16 14.65 -16.68 -18.36
N LEU A 17 13.83 -16.16 -17.45
CA LEU A 17 12.44 -16.60 -17.28
C LEU A 17 11.52 -15.96 -18.32
N ASP A 18 10.44 -16.65 -18.66
CA ASP A 18 9.38 -16.06 -19.46
C ASP A 18 8.55 -15.06 -18.65
N LYS A 19 7.68 -14.33 -19.36
CA LYS A 19 6.84 -13.29 -18.77
C LYS A 19 5.85 -13.85 -17.75
N GLU A 20 5.31 -15.05 -17.96
CA GLU A 20 4.30 -15.62 -17.07
C GLU A 20 4.92 -16.02 -15.73
N GLU A 21 6.11 -16.57 -15.76
CA GLU A 21 6.86 -16.91 -14.55
C GLU A 21 7.29 -15.65 -13.78
N LEU A 22 7.72 -14.60 -14.49
CA LEU A 22 8.03 -13.31 -13.85
C LEU A 22 6.79 -12.68 -13.18
N VAL A 23 5.63 -12.73 -13.83
CA VAL A 23 4.37 -12.26 -13.23
C VAL A 23 4.03 -13.07 -11.99
N ARG A 24 4.18 -14.40 -12.04
CA ARG A 24 3.94 -15.29 -10.90
C ARG A 24 4.84 -14.97 -9.71
N ILE A 25 6.14 -14.79 -9.96
CA ILE A 25 7.12 -14.39 -8.94
C ILE A 25 6.69 -13.08 -8.28
N VAL A 26 6.34 -12.06 -9.07
CA VAL A 26 5.92 -10.76 -8.53
C VAL A 26 4.64 -10.86 -7.68
N LEU A 27 3.69 -11.70 -8.08
CA LEU A 27 2.47 -11.94 -7.30
C LEU A 27 2.75 -12.72 -6.01
N ASP A 28 3.62 -13.72 -6.04
CA ASP A 28 3.99 -14.50 -4.86
C ASP A 28 4.85 -13.71 -3.89
N ASP A 29 5.77 -12.87 -4.38
CA ASP A 29 6.54 -11.95 -3.55
C ASP A 29 5.66 -10.96 -2.80
N ALA A 30 4.60 -10.44 -3.44
CA ALA A 30 3.61 -9.60 -2.76
C ALA A 30 2.89 -10.37 -1.64
N LYS A 31 2.50 -11.64 -1.88
CA LYS A 31 1.87 -12.49 -0.86
C LYS A 31 2.84 -12.76 0.30
N ASN A 32 4.11 -13.06 0.00
CA ASN A 32 5.15 -13.32 0.99
C ASN A 32 5.41 -12.08 1.86
N TRP A 33 5.45 -10.90 1.23
CA TRP A 33 5.56 -9.63 1.95
C TRP A 33 4.40 -9.43 2.94
N LEU A 34 3.15 -9.59 2.48
CA LEU A 34 1.98 -9.43 3.35
C LEU A 34 1.93 -10.49 4.47
N ALA A 35 2.36 -11.72 4.18
CA ALA A 35 2.46 -12.76 5.19
C ALA A 35 3.50 -12.42 6.26
N HIS A 36 4.67 -11.93 5.86
CA HIS A 36 5.71 -11.51 6.80
C HIS A 36 5.26 -10.32 7.65
N ASP A 37 4.66 -9.31 7.02
CA ASP A 37 4.09 -8.14 7.69
C ASP A 37 3.08 -8.55 8.78
N GLY A 38 2.13 -9.42 8.43
CA GLY A 38 1.16 -9.96 9.37
C GLY A 38 1.78 -10.79 10.50
N LEU A 39 2.77 -11.64 10.20
CA LEU A 39 3.45 -12.45 11.22
C LEU A 39 4.26 -11.58 12.20
N TRP A 40 4.94 -10.56 11.69
CA TRP A 40 5.63 -9.59 12.53
C TRP A 40 4.65 -8.83 13.43
N PHE A 41 3.54 -8.35 12.87
CA PHE A 41 2.49 -7.67 13.64
C PHE A 41 1.96 -8.55 14.77
N GLN A 42 1.63 -9.81 14.46
CA GLN A 42 1.13 -10.78 15.44
C GLN A 42 2.15 -11.09 16.54
N ALA A 43 3.46 -11.13 16.21
CA ALA A 43 4.50 -11.31 17.21
C ALA A 43 4.57 -10.13 18.19
N VAL A 44 4.44 -8.89 17.70
CA VAL A 44 4.39 -7.70 18.56
C VAL A 44 3.10 -7.68 19.38
N GLU A 45 1.96 -8.00 18.77
CA GLU A 45 0.67 -8.09 19.46
C GLU A 45 0.71 -9.11 20.61
N ALA A 46 1.29 -10.30 20.35
CA ALA A 46 1.41 -11.34 21.36
C ALA A 46 2.33 -10.95 22.54
N ALA A 47 3.39 -10.17 22.28
CA ALA A 47 4.36 -9.77 23.30
C ALA A 47 3.97 -8.50 24.06
N HIS A 48 3.29 -7.56 23.40
CA HIS A 48 3.10 -6.19 23.90
C HIS A 48 1.67 -5.66 23.77
N GLY A 49 0.74 -6.46 23.23
CA GLY A 49 -0.66 -6.08 23.04
C GLY A 49 -0.92 -5.27 21.76
N MET A 50 -2.20 -5.14 21.43
CA MET A 50 -2.69 -4.50 20.20
C MET A 50 -2.22 -3.05 20.03
N GLU A 51 -2.25 -2.24 21.10
CA GLU A 51 -1.86 -0.84 21.02
C GLU A 51 -0.39 -0.67 20.62
N ALA A 52 0.50 -1.46 21.22
CA ALA A 52 1.92 -1.47 20.88
C ALA A 52 2.17 -1.96 19.45
N ALA A 53 1.44 -2.98 19.00
CA ALA A 53 1.51 -3.49 17.64
C ALA A 53 1.09 -2.43 16.61
N ILE A 54 -0.05 -1.76 16.83
CA ILE A 54 -0.52 -0.66 15.96
C ILE A 54 0.47 0.52 15.97
N ALA A 55 1.04 0.86 17.13
CA ALA A 55 2.01 1.95 17.21
C ALA A 55 3.28 1.64 16.41
N ALA A 56 3.79 0.41 16.52
CA ALA A 56 4.94 -0.04 15.74
C ALA A 56 4.61 -0.09 14.24
N ASP A 57 3.43 -0.60 13.88
CA ASP A 57 2.96 -0.70 12.50
C ASP A 57 2.83 0.68 11.86
N ARG A 58 2.20 1.63 12.56
CA ARG A 58 2.12 3.04 12.14
C ARG A 58 3.50 3.64 11.89
N ALA A 59 4.46 3.44 12.80
CA ALA A 59 5.81 3.98 12.65
C ALA A 59 6.58 3.37 11.48
N ALA A 60 6.35 2.08 11.19
CA ALA A 60 6.90 1.41 10.02
C ALA A 60 6.29 1.97 8.72
N TRP A 61 4.96 2.06 8.65
CA TRP A 61 4.23 2.54 7.47
C TRP A 61 4.51 4.00 7.12
N GLU A 62 4.67 4.87 8.11
CA GLU A 62 5.06 6.28 7.90
C GLU A 62 6.37 6.41 7.09
N ARG A 63 7.30 5.46 7.26
CA ARG A 63 8.58 5.45 6.53
C ARG A 63 8.52 4.61 5.26
N PHE A 64 7.92 3.43 5.33
CA PHE A 64 7.87 2.49 4.22
C PHE A 64 7.13 3.08 3.02
N THR A 65 6.01 3.76 3.25
CA THR A 65 5.19 4.32 2.17
C THR A 65 5.95 5.34 1.32
N VAL A 66 6.84 6.13 1.94
CA VAL A 66 7.72 7.09 1.25
C VAL A 66 8.76 6.36 0.39
N VAL A 67 9.36 5.29 0.93
CA VAL A 67 10.32 4.46 0.18
C VAL A 67 9.63 3.78 -1.01
N GLU A 68 8.44 3.25 -0.80
CA GLU A 68 7.63 2.62 -1.85
C GLU A 68 7.29 3.62 -2.96
N ALA A 69 6.75 4.78 -2.61
CA ALA A 69 6.39 5.84 -3.56
C ALA A 69 7.61 6.28 -4.40
N ARG A 70 8.75 6.57 -3.77
CA ARG A 70 9.99 6.96 -4.50
C ARG A 70 10.44 5.87 -5.47
N ARG A 71 10.48 4.61 -5.03
CA ARG A 71 10.86 3.49 -5.89
C ARG A 71 9.90 3.27 -7.06
N ILE A 72 8.61 3.54 -6.86
CA ILE A 72 7.60 3.52 -7.93
C ILE A 72 7.88 4.66 -8.91
N MET A 73 8.02 5.88 -8.42
CA MET A 73 8.27 7.06 -9.25
C MET A 73 9.56 6.92 -10.07
N ASP A 74 10.65 6.50 -9.46
CA ASP A 74 11.94 6.27 -10.13
C ASP A 74 11.79 5.26 -11.27
N ARG A 75 11.10 4.14 -11.02
CA ARG A 75 10.86 3.10 -12.03
C ARG A 75 9.98 3.58 -13.18
N LEU A 76 9.10 4.55 -12.93
CA LEU A 76 8.23 5.16 -13.94
C LEU A 76 8.85 6.42 -14.59
N GLY A 77 10.03 6.85 -14.15
CA GLY A 77 10.64 8.10 -14.61
C GLY A 77 9.86 9.36 -14.19
N MET A 78 9.09 9.30 -13.11
CA MET A 78 8.25 10.39 -12.63
C MET A 78 9.01 11.31 -11.67
N GLN A 79 8.88 12.62 -11.86
CA GLN A 79 9.31 13.62 -10.88
C GLN A 79 8.15 13.98 -9.94
N PRO A 80 8.44 14.45 -8.69
CA PRO A 80 7.40 14.95 -7.80
C PRO A 80 6.62 16.14 -8.40
N GLY A 81 5.36 16.29 -8.01
CA GLY A 81 4.52 17.43 -8.42
C GLY A 81 3.55 17.14 -9.57
N GLY A 82 3.36 15.87 -9.94
CA GLY A 82 2.45 15.46 -11.01
C GLY A 82 0.96 15.45 -10.65
N GLY A 83 0.58 15.93 -9.45
CA GLY A 83 -0.80 16.04 -8.99
C GLY A 83 -1.55 14.71 -8.87
N ILE A 84 -2.89 14.80 -8.93
CA ILE A 84 -3.79 13.64 -8.83
C ILE A 84 -3.51 12.57 -9.92
N PRO A 85 -3.26 12.91 -11.19
CA PRO A 85 -2.96 11.90 -12.21
C PRO A 85 -1.73 11.04 -11.88
N ALA A 86 -0.64 11.67 -11.40
CA ALA A 86 0.55 10.93 -11.00
C ALA A 86 0.31 10.06 -9.76
N LEU A 87 -0.47 10.55 -8.78
CA LEU A 87 -0.86 9.76 -7.61
C LEU A 87 -1.62 8.51 -8.02
N LEU A 88 -2.65 8.65 -8.86
CA LEU A 88 -3.48 7.52 -9.31
C LEU A 88 -2.68 6.50 -10.11
N GLU A 89 -1.72 6.94 -10.92
CA GLU A 89 -0.80 6.01 -11.59
C GLU A 89 0.06 5.27 -10.55
N CYS A 90 0.70 5.99 -9.61
CA CYS A 90 1.55 5.37 -8.59
C CYS A 90 0.79 4.35 -7.71
N LEU A 91 -0.47 4.61 -7.38
CA LEU A 91 -1.32 3.69 -6.60
C LEU A 91 -1.46 2.30 -7.26
N LYS A 92 -1.43 2.22 -8.60
CA LYS A 92 -1.51 0.94 -9.34
C LYS A 92 -0.28 0.05 -9.12
N HIS A 93 0.85 0.64 -8.72
CA HIS A 93 2.14 -0.06 -8.62
C HIS A 93 2.53 -0.45 -7.19
N ARG A 94 1.68 -0.13 -6.19
CA ARG A 94 1.92 -0.50 -4.79
C ARG A 94 1.94 -2.01 -4.61
N LEU A 95 2.67 -2.51 -3.61
CA LEU A 95 2.81 -3.96 -3.38
C LEU A 95 1.44 -4.61 -3.13
N TYR A 96 0.61 -4.00 -2.28
CA TYR A 96 -0.71 -4.57 -1.99
C TYR A 96 -1.70 -4.44 -3.15
N ALA A 97 -1.45 -3.55 -4.14
CA ALA A 97 -2.32 -3.38 -5.31
C ALA A 97 -2.46 -4.70 -6.10
N ARG A 98 -1.49 -5.61 -5.92
CA ARG A 98 -1.44 -6.94 -6.52
C ARG A 98 -2.31 -7.98 -5.79
N LEU A 99 -2.74 -7.67 -4.57
CA LEU A 99 -3.37 -8.61 -3.65
C LEU A 99 -4.81 -8.25 -3.30
N ASN A 100 -5.14 -6.95 -3.39
CA ASN A 100 -6.40 -6.39 -2.98
C ASN A 100 -7.25 -5.98 -4.19
N THR A 101 -8.57 -5.94 -4.01
CA THR A 101 -9.49 -5.36 -5.00
C THR A 101 -9.69 -3.89 -4.66
N GLN A 102 -9.31 -3.02 -5.59
CA GLN A 102 -9.30 -1.57 -5.38
C GLN A 102 -9.90 -0.83 -6.58
N GLU A 103 -10.45 0.34 -6.32
CA GLU A 103 -11.17 1.14 -7.32
C GLU A 103 -10.90 2.63 -7.12
N VAL A 104 -10.88 3.38 -8.21
CA VAL A 104 -10.98 4.84 -8.18
C VAL A 104 -12.44 5.19 -8.51
N ILE A 105 -13.19 5.59 -7.49
CA ILE A 105 -14.63 5.88 -7.60
C ILE A 105 -14.86 7.17 -8.40
N GLU A 106 -14.00 8.16 -8.19
CA GLU A 106 -14.07 9.46 -8.86
C GLU A 106 -12.65 9.99 -9.05
N ALA A 107 -12.40 10.65 -10.19
CA ALA A 107 -11.14 11.34 -10.46
C ALA A 107 -11.36 12.58 -11.32
N THR A 108 -10.76 13.68 -10.89
CA THR A 108 -10.59 14.93 -11.63
C THR A 108 -9.12 15.36 -11.57
N ALA A 109 -8.79 16.54 -12.12
CA ALA A 109 -7.43 17.09 -12.00
C ALA A 109 -7.04 17.41 -10.55
N GLU A 110 -8.02 17.72 -9.69
CA GLU A 110 -7.80 18.26 -8.35
C GLU A 110 -8.34 17.37 -7.23
N ARG A 111 -9.08 16.31 -7.56
CA ARG A 111 -9.67 15.41 -6.57
C ARG A 111 -9.70 13.98 -7.06
N ALA A 112 -9.48 13.03 -6.14
CA ALA A 112 -9.80 11.63 -6.37
C ALA A 112 -10.38 10.97 -5.12
N VAL A 113 -11.24 9.98 -5.33
CA VAL A 113 -11.70 9.07 -4.28
C VAL A 113 -11.27 7.66 -4.64
N PHE A 114 -10.42 7.09 -3.79
CA PHE A 114 -9.91 5.74 -3.91
C PHE A 114 -10.57 4.85 -2.86
N ALA A 115 -11.03 3.66 -3.26
CA ALA A 115 -11.68 2.71 -2.37
C ALA A 115 -11.06 1.31 -2.46
N MET A 116 -10.99 0.67 -1.30
CA MET A 116 -10.62 -0.72 -1.13
C MET A 116 -11.89 -1.56 -1.05
N ARG A 117 -12.19 -2.31 -2.11
CA ARG A 117 -13.37 -3.19 -2.20
C ARG A 117 -13.15 -4.50 -1.46
N ASP A 118 -11.96 -5.07 -1.59
CA ASP A 118 -11.54 -6.23 -0.80
C ASP A 118 -10.13 -6.04 -0.26
N CYS A 119 -9.98 -6.05 1.07
CA CYS A 119 -8.71 -5.98 1.75
C CYS A 119 -8.33 -7.38 2.24
N ARG A 120 -7.22 -7.91 1.74
CA ARG A 120 -6.76 -9.28 2.07
C ARG A 120 -6.57 -9.50 3.56
N VAL A 121 -6.16 -8.48 4.32
CA VAL A 121 -6.03 -8.52 5.79
C VAL A 121 -7.40 -8.71 6.44
N GLN A 122 -8.37 -7.84 6.11
CA GLN A 122 -9.71 -7.92 6.69
C GLN A 122 -10.42 -9.21 6.29
N SER A 123 -10.33 -9.60 5.02
CA SER A 123 -10.87 -10.87 4.53
C SER A 123 -10.24 -12.08 5.22
N ALA A 124 -8.94 -12.04 5.54
CA ALA A 124 -8.31 -13.10 6.32
C ALA A 124 -8.79 -13.15 7.78
N ARG A 125 -9.04 -12.01 8.41
CA ARG A 125 -9.60 -11.91 9.77
C ARG A 125 -11.04 -12.40 9.83
N LYS A 126 -11.87 -11.96 8.89
CA LYS A 126 -13.27 -12.41 8.74
C LYS A 126 -13.36 -13.92 8.58
N ARG A 127 -12.52 -14.55 7.74
CA ARG A 127 -12.45 -16.03 7.62
C ARG A 127 -12.07 -16.74 8.91
N LYS A 128 -11.34 -16.08 9.80
CA LYS A 128 -10.94 -16.59 11.12
C LYS A 128 -11.94 -16.24 12.24
N GLY A 129 -13.05 -15.57 11.92
CA GLY A 129 -14.01 -15.08 12.92
C GLY A 129 -13.45 -14.01 13.86
N LEU A 130 -12.38 -13.32 13.44
CA LEU A 130 -11.76 -12.24 14.21
C LEU A 130 -12.46 -10.91 13.90
N PRO A 131 -12.51 -9.96 14.86
CA PRO A 131 -13.02 -8.62 14.61
C PRO A 131 -12.15 -7.91 13.58
N ASP A 132 -12.73 -6.93 12.89
CA ASP A 132 -12.03 -6.09 11.93
C ASP A 132 -10.79 -5.46 12.56
N PHE A 133 -9.71 -5.42 11.80
CA PHE A 133 -8.47 -4.79 12.22
C PHE A 133 -8.65 -3.26 12.24
N PRO A 134 -8.38 -2.55 13.35
CA PRO A 134 -8.54 -1.09 13.43
C PRO A 134 -7.41 -0.33 12.72
N CYS A 135 -7.30 -0.48 11.40
CA CYS A 135 -6.19 0.03 10.58
C CYS A 135 -6.21 1.54 10.29
N LYS A 136 -7.25 2.28 10.64
CA LYS A 136 -7.39 3.71 10.29
C LYS A 136 -6.19 4.56 10.68
N SER A 137 -5.61 4.37 11.87
CA SER A 137 -4.45 5.15 12.34
C SER A 137 -3.21 4.92 11.48
N VAL A 138 -3.04 3.70 10.97
CA VAL A 138 -1.95 3.31 10.05
C VAL A 138 -2.24 3.83 8.65
N GLY A 139 -3.47 3.63 8.15
CA GLY A 139 -3.91 4.13 6.85
C GLY A 139 -3.74 5.65 6.71
N LEU A 140 -3.98 6.42 7.78
CA LEU A 140 -3.81 7.88 7.77
C LEU A 140 -2.37 8.28 7.42
N VAL A 141 -1.36 7.67 8.04
CA VAL A 141 0.05 7.98 7.72
C VAL A 141 0.45 7.36 6.39
N GLU A 142 -0.02 6.15 6.11
CA GLU A 142 0.30 5.44 4.88
C GLU A 142 -0.13 6.22 3.64
N TYR A 143 -1.41 6.59 3.53
CA TYR A 143 -1.96 7.27 2.35
C TYR A 143 -1.58 8.75 2.30
N ALA A 144 -1.42 9.42 3.45
CA ALA A 144 -0.97 10.81 3.46
C ALA A 144 0.49 10.95 3.03
N GLU A 145 1.40 10.16 3.58
CA GLU A 145 2.82 10.27 3.24
C GLU A 145 3.13 9.69 1.85
N PHE A 146 2.38 8.68 1.39
CA PHE A 146 2.45 8.23 -0.02
C PHE A 146 2.09 9.39 -0.97
N ALA A 147 0.93 10.01 -0.74
CA ALA A 147 0.43 11.07 -1.61
C ALA A 147 1.34 12.30 -1.60
N LYS A 148 1.83 12.73 -0.43
CA LYS A 148 2.80 13.82 -0.30
C LYS A 148 4.13 13.52 -0.97
N THR A 149 4.55 12.25 -1.01
CA THR A 149 5.78 11.87 -1.70
C THR A 149 5.64 12.03 -3.21
N VAL A 150 4.46 11.72 -3.77
CA VAL A 150 4.15 11.97 -5.18
C VAL A 150 3.99 13.46 -5.47
N ASP A 151 3.27 14.18 -4.61
CA ASP A 151 3.10 15.63 -4.68
C ASP A 151 2.76 16.20 -3.29
N ALA A 152 3.67 17.01 -2.74
CA ALA A 152 3.58 17.54 -1.37
C ALA A 152 2.36 18.46 -1.14
N ARG A 153 1.72 18.92 -2.22
CA ARG A 153 0.50 19.75 -2.15
C ARG A 153 -0.74 18.92 -1.85
N ILE A 154 -0.73 17.62 -2.15
CA ILE A 154 -1.90 16.76 -1.95
C ILE A 154 -2.25 16.70 -0.46
N ARG A 155 -3.56 16.72 -0.20
CA ARG A 155 -4.17 16.51 1.11
C ARG A 155 -4.99 15.23 1.07
N THR A 156 -4.88 14.44 2.13
CA THR A 156 -5.54 13.13 2.24
C THR A 156 -6.55 13.18 3.36
N ARG A 157 -7.77 12.70 3.11
CA ARG A 157 -8.83 12.54 4.11
C ARG A 157 -9.36 11.11 4.09
N CYS A 158 -9.46 10.49 5.26
CA CYS A 158 -10.15 9.22 5.43
C CYS A 158 -11.66 9.45 5.32
N LEU A 159 -12.34 8.74 4.43
CA LEU A 159 -13.81 8.76 4.33
C LEU A 159 -14.43 7.60 5.11
N ALA A 160 -13.81 6.43 5.06
CA ALA A 160 -14.19 5.25 5.84
C ALA A 160 -12.95 4.37 6.03
N CYS A 161 -12.78 3.81 7.23
CA CYS A 161 -11.75 2.81 7.53
C CYS A 161 -11.99 2.26 8.94
N PRO A 162 -11.96 0.93 9.16
CA PRO A 162 -12.03 0.34 10.49
C PRO A 162 -11.07 1.03 11.49
N PRO A 163 -11.53 1.32 12.72
CA PRO A 163 -12.76 0.79 13.33
C PRO A 163 -14.03 1.61 13.05
N ASP A 164 -13.96 2.65 12.21
CA ASP A 164 -15.17 3.38 11.83
C ASP A 164 -16.13 2.48 11.06
N ALA A 165 -17.43 2.78 11.15
CA ALA A 165 -18.42 2.13 10.32
C ALA A 165 -18.13 2.37 8.83
N HIS A 166 -18.37 1.32 8.03
CA HIS A 166 -18.21 1.35 6.58
C HIS A 166 -19.32 0.53 5.93
N ALA A 167 -19.55 0.76 4.64
CA ALA A 167 -20.49 -0.05 3.87
C ALA A 167 -19.94 -1.47 3.66
N ASP A 168 -20.82 -2.44 3.42
CA ASP A 168 -20.44 -3.84 3.25
C ASP A 168 -19.51 -4.08 2.04
N ASP A 169 -19.54 -3.20 1.05
CA ASP A 169 -18.80 -3.27 -0.20
C ASP A 169 -17.54 -2.37 -0.23
N VAL A 170 -17.17 -1.76 0.91
CA VAL A 170 -15.98 -0.89 1.04
C VAL A 170 -15.31 -1.13 2.39
N TRP A 171 -14.06 -1.58 2.37
CA TRP A 171 -13.25 -1.68 3.60
C TRP A 171 -12.63 -0.35 4.01
N CYS A 172 -12.10 0.40 3.05
CA CYS A 172 -11.64 1.75 3.32
C CYS A 172 -11.76 2.64 2.08
N ALA A 173 -11.93 3.93 2.30
CA ALA A 173 -12.02 4.93 1.26
C ALA A 173 -11.25 6.18 1.65
N TRP A 174 -10.51 6.72 0.69
CA TRP A 174 -9.57 7.82 0.87
C TRP A 174 -9.82 8.87 -0.19
N GLU A 175 -10.03 10.10 0.25
CA GLU A 175 -10.09 11.26 -0.61
C GLU A 175 -8.71 11.91 -0.68
N PHE A 176 -8.29 12.22 -1.90
CA PHE A 176 -7.13 13.03 -2.19
C PHE A 176 -7.59 14.32 -2.85
N THR A 177 -7.11 15.45 -2.35
CA THR A 177 -7.36 16.77 -2.95
C THR A 177 -6.05 17.49 -3.21
N LEU A 178 -5.98 18.20 -4.33
CA LEU A 178 -4.91 19.11 -4.68
C LEU A 178 -5.48 20.52 -4.56
N PRO A 179 -5.22 21.25 -3.46
CA PRO A 179 -5.65 22.63 -3.35
C PRO A 179 -5.02 23.42 -4.50
N GLY A 180 -5.84 24.10 -5.30
CA GLY A 180 -5.33 25.06 -6.28
C GLY A 180 -4.45 26.10 -5.58
N GLU A 181 -3.49 26.68 -6.30
CA GLU A 181 -2.89 27.93 -5.84
C GLU A 181 -4.04 28.93 -5.64
N ALA A 182 -4.16 29.47 -4.43
CA ALA A 182 -5.03 30.61 -4.23
C ALA A 182 -4.54 31.69 -5.22
N PRO A 183 -5.44 32.29 -6.03
CA PRO A 183 -5.07 33.34 -6.96
C PRO A 183 -4.41 34.53 -6.26
#